data_AF-A0A6N8NJN5-F1
#
_entry.id   AF-A0A6N8NJN5-F1
#
_cell.length_a   1.000
_cell.length_b   1.000
_cell.length_c   1.000
_cell.angle_alpha   90.00
_cell.angle_beta   90.00
_cell.angle_gamma   90.00
#
_symmetry.space_group_name_H-M   'P 1'
#
loop_
_entity.id
_entity.type
_entity.pdbx_description
1 polymer ?
#
loop_
_entity_poly.entity_id
_entity_poly.type
_entity_poly.pdbx_seq_one_letter_code
_entity_poly.pdbx_strand_id
1 'polypeptide(L)' 'MTIIHPLLASRSAPNYRQSWRLAGVWRRAINLMTESGELLTLHRQGSGFGPGGW' A
#
# COMPACT_ATOMS: atom_id res chain seq x y z
N MET A 1 -14.07 0.68 20.98
CA MET A 1 -12.75 1.21 20.57
C MET A 1 -12.35 0.52 19.29
N THR A 2 -12.09 1.28 18.21
CA THR A 2 -11.70 0.72 16.92
C THR A 2 -10.20 0.48 16.90
N ILE A 3 -9.77 -0.77 16.74
CA ILE A 3 -8.35 -1.13 16.61
C ILE A 3 -7.90 -0.78 15.19
N ILE A 4 -6.97 0.17 15.06
CA ILE A 4 -6.30 0.48 13.80
C ILE A 4 -5.17 -0.53 13.64
N HIS A 5 -5.28 -1.41 12.65
CA HIS A 5 -4.20 -2.33 12.31
C HIS A 5 -3.16 -1.61 11.46
N PRO A 6 -1.85 -1.82 11.69
CA PRO A 6 -0.81 -1.18 10.90
C PRO A 6 -0.92 -1.60 9.43
N LEU A 7 -0.63 -0.64 8.55
CA LEU A 7 -0.44 -0.90 7.13
C LEU A 7 0.98 -1.42 6.92
N LEU A 8 1.12 -2.52 6.19
CA LEU A 8 2.43 -3.10 5.84
C LEU A 8 2.76 -2.77 4.39
N ALA A 9 3.97 -2.25 4.13
CA ALA A 9 4.51 -1.96 2.81
C ALA A 9 5.43 -3.10 2.35
N SER A 10 5.38 -3.47 1.06
CA SER A 10 6.23 -4.53 0.48
C SER A 10 7.72 -4.32 0.78
N ARG A 11 8.45 -5.38 1.14
CA ARG A 11 9.93 -5.33 1.28
C ARG A 11 10.62 -4.95 -0.02
N SER A 12 9.97 -5.26 -1.14
CA SER A 12 10.41 -4.90 -2.49
C SER A 12 9.97 -3.50 -2.88
N ALA A 13 9.21 -2.79 -2.03
CA ALA A 13 8.83 -1.41 -2.30
C ALA A 13 10.12 -0.58 -2.31
N PRO A 14 10.51 -0.02 -3.46
CA PRO A 14 11.68 0.84 -3.53
C PRO A 14 11.60 1.98 -2.50
N ASN A 15 12.73 2.26 -1.87
CA ASN A 15 12.85 3.25 -0.80
C ASN A 15 12.79 4.66 -1.39
N TYR A 16 11.59 5.08 -1.79
CA TYR A 16 11.36 6.39 -2.38
C TYR A 16 10.84 7.36 -1.31
N ARG A 17 11.75 8.23 -0.83
CA ARG A 17 11.35 9.49 -0.17
C ARG A 17 10.83 10.44 -1.24
N GLN A 18 9.56 10.29 -1.59
CA GLN A 18 8.90 11.11 -2.61
C GLN A 18 7.48 11.46 -2.18
N SER A 19 6.88 12.41 -2.91
CA SER A 19 5.46 12.71 -2.81
C SER A 19 4.64 11.56 -3.37
N TRP A 20 3.69 11.07 -2.59
CA TRP A 20 2.77 10.02 -3.00
C TRP A 20 1.40 10.61 -3.28
N ARG A 21 0.79 10.21 -4.40
CA ARG A 21 -0.59 10.55 -4.73
C ARG A 21 -1.50 9.38 -4.40
N LEU A 22 -2.65 9.66 -3.79
CA LEU A 22 -3.68 8.66 -3.56
C LEU A 22 -4.26 8.21 -4.90
N ALA A 23 -4.08 6.95 -5.26
CA ALA A 23 -4.62 6.36 -6.47
C ALA A 23 -5.95 5.64 -6.23
N GLY A 24 -6.17 5.13 -5.01
CA GLY A 24 -7.44 4.51 -4.65
C GLY A 24 -7.48 3.98 -3.22
N VAL A 25 -8.69 3.90 -2.66
CA VAL A 25 -8.97 3.28 -1.37
C VAL A 25 -9.96 2.16 -1.57
N TRP A 26 -9.61 0.98 -1.11
CA TRP A 26 -10.48 -0.20 -1.15
C TRP A 26 -10.68 -0.78 0.24
N ARG A 27 -11.62 -1.71 0.35
CA ARG A 27 -12.02 -2.31 1.64
C ARG A 27 -10.85 -2.91 2.43
N ARG A 28 -9.76 -3.34 1.77
CA ARG A 28 -8.62 -4.04 2.40
C ARG A 28 -7.24 -3.48 2.03
N ALA A 29 -7.18 -2.47 1.18
CA ALA A 29 -5.92 -1.92 0.69
C ALA A 29 -6.05 -0.45 0.28
N ILE A 30 -4.94 0.26 0.30
CA ILE A 30 -4.80 1.63 -0.18
C ILE A 30 -3.70 1.62 -1.24
N ASN A 31 -3.98 2.23 -2.39
CA ASN A 31 -2.99 2.40 -3.44
C ASN A 31 -2.46 3.82 -3.48
N LEU A 32 -1.15 3.91 -3.50
CA LEU A 32 -0.40 5.13 -3.69
C LEU A 32 0.35 5.03 -5.01
N MET A 33 0.47 6.14 -5.71
CA MET A 33 1.18 6.24 -6.98
C MET A 33 2.24 7.33 -6.90
N THR A 34 3.38 7.08 -7.51
CA THR A 34 4.43 8.06 -7.73
C THR A 34 4.02 9.06 -8.82
N GLU A 35 4.82 10.08 -9.08
CA GLU A 35 4.61 10.95 -10.24
C GLU A 35 4.88 10.22 -11.57
N SER A 36 5.81 9.27 -11.58
CA SER A 36 6.19 8.45 -12.74
C SER A 36 5.28 7.25 -12.99
N GLY A 37 4.30 6.99 -12.12
CA GLY A 37 3.25 6.00 -12.33
C GLY A 37 3.49 4.64 -11.66
N GLU A 38 4.56 4.46 -10.88
CA GLU A 38 4.73 3.25 -10.06
C GLU A 38 3.71 3.18 -8.92
N LEU A 39 3.29 1.97 -8.56
CA LEU A 39 2.27 1.74 -7.54
C LEU A 39 2.86 1.14 -6.26
N LEU A 40 2.47 1.72 -5.13
CA LEU A 40 2.65 1.16 -3.80
C LEU A 40 1.27 0.76 -3.26
N THR A 41 1.06 -0.53 -3.03
CA THR A 41 -0.17 -1.04 -2.40
C THR A 41 0.10 -1.31 -0.92
N LEU A 42 -0.64 -0.61 -0.06
CA LEU A 42 -0.62 -0.80 1.38
C LEU A 42 -1.78 -1.71 1.78
N HIS A 43 -1.49 -2.82 2.46
CA HIS A 43 -2.52 -3.75 2.93
C HIS A 43 -2.72 -3.60 4.44
N ARG A 44 -3.96 -3.82 4.89
CA ARG A 44 -4.22 -4.03 6.32
C ARG A 44 -3.54 -5.33 6.76
N GLN A 45 -2.77 -5.27 7.86
CA GLN A 45 -2.14 -6.46 8.45
C GLN A 45 -3.13 -7.62 8.58
N GLY A 46 -2.73 -8.82 8.13
CA GLY A 46 -3.55 -10.03 8.16
C GLY A 46 -4.58 -10.18 7.03
N SER A 47 -4.63 -9.26 6.06
CA SER A 47 -5.67 -9.27 5.02
C SER A 47 -5.36 -10.09 3.76
N GLY A 48 -4.16 -10.65 3.65
CA GLY A 48 -3.78 -11.59 2.59
C GLY A 48 -3.60 -11.00 1.18
N PHE A 49 -2.68 -11.64 0.45
CA PHE A 49 -2.14 -11.42 -0.89
C PHE A 49 -3.05 -10.74 -1.94
N GLY A 50 -2.59 -9.61 -2.48
CA GLY A 50 -2.99 -9.12 -3.81
C GLY A 50 -2.15 -9.76 -4.93
N PRO A 51 -2.61 -9.69 -6.20
CA PRO A 51 -2.10 -10.49 -7.33
C PRO A 51 -0.61 -10.25 -7.70
N GLY A 52 0.06 -9.27 -7.08
CA GLY A 52 1.49 -9.04 -7.23
C GLY A 52 2.39 -9.86 -6.29
N GLY A 53 1.81 -10.60 -5.33
CA GLY A 53 2.57 -11.43 -4.40
C GLY A 53 3.47 -10.63 -3.44
N TRP A 54 3.75 -11.24 -2.29
CA TRP A 54 4.88 -10.88 -1.44
C TRP A 54 5.87 -12.03 -1.48
#